data_AF-A0A3Q3G9E5-F1
#
_entry.id   AF-A0A3Q3G9E5-F1
#
_cell.length_a   1.000
_cell.length_b   1.000
_cell.length_c   1.000
_cell.angle_alpha   90.00
_cell.angle_beta   90.00
_cell.angle_gamma   90.00
#
_symmetry.space_group_name_H-M   'P 1'
#
loop_
_entity.id
_entity.type
_entity.pdbx_description
1 polymer ?
#
loop_
_entity_poly.entity_id
_entity_poly.type
_entity_poly.pdbx_seq_one_letter_code
_entity_poly.pdbx_strand_id
1 'polypeptide(L)'
;MTTTSLPLLGDSDPRLRLTVENKTRNIFVTQLDDTRDMKEENVNYLPVVTETSSRILEAGVNTLQKTLVLKKQAELDEVDKQLTLKRQEFKRSVEALAKRRSELEVKQQQTKDRVMKFEKFMVENEEKRRGAMKKFEAAREQNIVKQKDIEDLTEQLTQLRARHHILKGRIAKYKIYEDYLMKTIDHFPRTYLDNGSESLVMPIIRRHETLSITHQRLLQRLGRLEEEVEQSQRQLQTMKKEQSIKKLKANKELSELQSELETLKEKNKQAEANLLMEQGLSRQKVEGVGCILMAVNNLAEQCYLPAYGALENMNVLTKMDMVKMEAGILVSSREDVSSLFPEQTTGPKYKDLSSQFSSVRQVRGDGNCFYRALFFARLESVLHNARALQRLKEKITQTCQDFTSARFDKSSFEHHLDTVVNVVEQCLADMQEDRLLQLFNDQTTSDGVVQFLRLLTSAHLQNHADFFCNFVEAPNLQVYCQQEVEAMAMESDHVDILALSQALDICIHIVSMEGDEHQLAHHIIPEGAEPSVHLLYQTSHYNILYPRPQH
;
A
#
# COMPACT_ATOMS: atom_id res chain seq x y z
N MET A 1 -27.01 -12.12 8.47
CA MET A 1 -26.64 -11.87 7.05
C MET A 1 -27.01 -13.11 6.27
N THR A 2 -28.12 -13.04 5.53
CA THR A 2 -28.62 -14.12 4.67
C THR A 2 -27.92 -14.03 3.32
N THR A 3 -27.03 -14.98 3.04
CA THR A 3 -26.32 -15.08 1.75
C THR A 3 -27.20 -15.79 0.72
N THR A 4 -27.59 -15.03 -0.29
CA THR A 4 -28.25 -15.46 -1.53
C THR A 4 -27.32 -16.36 -2.35
N SER A 5 -27.77 -17.58 -2.66
CA SER A 5 -27.10 -18.48 -3.60
C SER A 5 -27.53 -18.15 -5.04
N LEU A 6 -26.56 -17.88 -5.91
CA LEU A 6 -26.75 -17.74 -7.36
C LEU A 6 -27.15 -19.08 -8.01
N PRO A 7 -27.99 -19.10 -9.06
CA PRO A 7 -28.41 -20.33 -9.71
C PRO A 7 -27.35 -20.87 -10.67
N LEU A 8 -27.17 -22.20 -10.65
CA LEU A 8 -26.37 -22.98 -11.58
C LEU A 8 -27.07 -23.02 -12.95
N LEU A 9 -26.49 -22.40 -13.97
CA LEU A 9 -26.96 -22.46 -15.35
C LEU A 9 -26.56 -23.81 -15.97
N GLY A 10 -27.56 -24.64 -16.30
CA GLY A 10 -27.37 -25.87 -17.07
C GLY A 10 -27.28 -25.56 -18.57
N ASP A 11 -26.50 -26.36 -19.27
CA ASP A 11 -26.10 -26.23 -20.70
C ASP A 11 -27.27 -26.40 -21.72
N SER A 12 -28.51 -26.26 -21.27
CA SER A 12 -29.74 -26.56 -22.00
C SER A 12 -30.74 -25.39 -22.03
N ASP A 13 -30.30 -24.15 -21.73
CA ASP A 13 -31.17 -22.96 -21.78
C ASP A 13 -31.31 -22.44 -23.22
N PRO A 14 -32.52 -22.43 -23.81
CA PRO A 14 -32.75 -21.98 -25.19
C PRO A 14 -32.43 -20.48 -25.42
N ARG A 15 -32.15 -19.69 -24.37
CA ARG A 15 -31.73 -18.28 -24.48
C ARG A 15 -30.25 -18.08 -24.84
N LEU A 16 -29.44 -19.14 -24.89
CA LEU A 16 -28.03 -19.10 -25.28
C LEU A 16 -27.79 -19.44 -26.77
N ARG A 17 -28.85 -19.62 -27.57
CA ARG A 17 -28.72 -19.81 -29.02
C ARG A 17 -28.58 -18.47 -29.73
N LEU A 18 -27.35 -18.16 -30.14
CA LEU A 18 -27.07 -17.05 -31.05
C LEU A 18 -27.58 -17.40 -32.46
N THR A 19 -28.73 -16.86 -32.86
CA THR A 19 -29.18 -16.84 -34.26
C THR A 19 -28.41 -15.76 -35.00
N VAL A 20 -27.40 -16.16 -35.77
CA VAL A 20 -26.68 -15.26 -36.68
C VAL A 20 -27.51 -15.12 -37.95
N GLU A 21 -28.29 -14.04 -38.05
CA GLU A 21 -28.86 -13.61 -39.32
C GLU A 21 -27.76 -13.02 -40.23
N ASN A 22 -27.94 -13.24 -41.52
CA ASN A 22 -26.95 -13.10 -42.58
C ASN A 22 -26.23 -11.74 -42.60
N LYS A 23 -24.88 -11.79 -42.59
CA LYS A 23 -24.04 -10.65 -42.96
C LYS A 23 -24.24 -10.31 -44.45
N THR A 24 -24.68 -9.08 -44.68
CA THR A 24 -24.66 -8.40 -45.97
C THR A 24 -23.22 -8.36 -46.52
N ARG A 25 -23.03 -9.01 -47.67
CA ARG A 25 -21.84 -8.90 -48.52
C ARG A 25 -21.98 -7.63 -49.36
N ASN A 26 -21.28 -6.56 -48.98
CA ASN A 26 -21.00 -5.47 -49.92
C ASN A 26 -19.94 -5.95 -50.91
N ILE A 27 -20.40 -6.59 -51.98
CA ILE A 27 -19.60 -6.93 -53.16
C ILE A 27 -19.98 -5.90 -54.22
N PHE A 28 -19.04 -5.02 -54.56
CA PHE A 28 -19.08 -4.27 -55.80
C PHE A 28 -18.88 -5.27 -56.95
N VAL A 29 -19.99 -5.65 -57.56
CA VAL A 29 -20.05 -6.40 -58.82
C VAL A 29 -19.94 -5.38 -59.95
N THR A 30 -18.82 -5.35 -60.67
CA THR A 30 -18.82 -4.87 -62.06
C THR A 30 -19.06 -6.08 -62.95
N GLN A 31 -20.16 -6.02 -63.69
CA GLN A 31 -20.65 -7.06 -64.58
C GLN A 31 -19.66 -7.26 -65.74
N LEU A 32 -19.36 -8.51 -66.05
CA LEU A 32 -18.78 -8.94 -67.31
C LEU A 32 -19.63 -10.10 -67.83
N ASP A 33 -20.58 -9.78 -68.69
CA ASP A 33 -21.08 -10.68 -69.72
C ASP A 33 -21.05 -9.87 -71.02
N ASP A 34 -20.19 -10.28 -71.95
CA ASP A 34 -20.53 -10.45 -73.37
C ASP A 34 -19.24 -10.59 -74.20
N THR A 35 -18.91 -11.83 -74.56
CA THR A 35 -18.15 -12.12 -75.77
C THR A 35 -19.09 -11.97 -76.97
N ARG A 36 -19.03 -10.84 -77.65
CA ARG A 36 -19.37 -10.71 -79.08
C ARG A 36 -18.42 -9.73 -79.75
N ASP A 37 -17.87 -10.20 -80.87
CA ASP A 37 -16.80 -9.62 -81.68
C ASP A 37 -16.95 -8.13 -81.98
N MET A 38 -15.89 -7.34 -81.75
CA MET A 38 -15.52 -6.20 -82.61
C MET A 38 -14.05 -5.76 -82.37
N LYS A 39 -13.22 -6.03 -83.38
CA LYS A 39 -12.00 -5.38 -83.86
C LYS A 39 -11.20 -4.43 -82.95
N GLU A 40 -9.91 -4.74 -82.88
CA GLU A 40 -8.80 -3.91 -82.40
C GLU A 40 -8.75 -2.53 -83.08
N GLU A 41 -8.47 -1.48 -82.30
CA GLU A 41 -7.61 -0.37 -82.75
C GLU A 41 -7.05 0.44 -81.56
N ASN A 42 -5.71 0.53 -81.52
CA ASN A 42 -4.86 1.51 -80.83
C ASN A 42 -5.05 1.78 -79.32
N VAL A 43 -4.26 1.08 -78.50
CA VAL A 43 -3.82 1.60 -77.20
C VAL A 43 -2.30 1.46 -77.08
N ASN A 44 -1.63 2.58 -76.84
CA ASN A 44 -0.18 2.70 -76.69
C ASN A 44 0.38 1.72 -75.65
N TYR A 45 1.21 0.78 -76.09
CA TYR A 45 1.99 -0.10 -75.23
C TYR A 45 3.07 0.70 -74.48
N LEU A 46 2.83 0.98 -73.19
CA LEU A 46 3.89 1.32 -72.24
C LEU A 46 4.67 0.02 -71.93
N PRO A 47 6.01 0.01 -72.03
CA PRO A 47 6.77 -1.20 -71.76
C PRO A 47 6.71 -1.52 -70.27
N VAL A 48 6.09 -2.65 -69.94
CA VAL A 48 6.10 -3.25 -68.61
C VAL A 48 7.50 -3.81 -68.38
N VAL A 49 8.22 -3.24 -67.42
CA VAL A 49 9.52 -3.75 -66.99
C VAL A 49 9.28 -5.11 -66.33
N THR A 50 9.76 -6.18 -66.95
CA THR A 50 9.62 -7.59 -66.52
C THR A 50 10.78 -8.04 -65.61
N GLU A 51 11.35 -7.12 -64.82
CA GLU A 51 12.46 -7.46 -63.93
C GLU A 51 11.97 -7.84 -62.53
N THR A 52 12.48 -8.96 -62.02
CA THR A 52 12.23 -9.44 -60.66
C THR A 52 12.86 -8.48 -59.63
N SER A 53 12.17 -8.26 -58.51
CA SER A 53 12.54 -7.31 -57.44
C SER A 53 13.98 -7.47 -56.96
N SER A 54 14.52 -8.68 -57.04
CA SER A 54 15.92 -9.04 -56.72
C SER A 54 16.94 -8.36 -57.64
N ARG A 55 16.65 -8.23 -58.95
CA ARG A 55 17.56 -7.61 -59.94
C ARG A 55 17.54 -6.08 -59.88
N ILE A 56 16.44 -5.47 -59.43
CA ILE A 56 16.28 -4.01 -59.28
C ILE A 56 17.12 -3.48 -58.10
N LEU A 57 17.32 -4.30 -57.06
CA LEU A 57 18.17 -3.97 -55.92
C LEU A 57 19.67 -3.94 -56.28
N GLU A 58 20.10 -4.80 -57.23
CA GLU A 58 21.49 -4.96 -57.68
C GLU A 58 21.94 -3.97 -58.77
N ALA A 59 21.03 -3.29 -59.46
CA ALA A 59 21.36 -2.35 -60.52
C ALA A 59 22.09 -1.09 -59.99
N GLY A 60 23.27 -0.81 -60.54
CA GLY A 60 24.16 0.29 -60.15
C GLY A 60 23.87 1.63 -60.87
N VAL A 61 23.85 2.70 -60.07
CA VAL A 61 24.08 4.15 -60.26
C VAL A 61 23.53 4.91 -61.50
N ASN A 62 23.23 4.30 -62.66
CA ASN A 62 22.80 5.01 -63.88
C ASN A 62 21.41 4.59 -64.40
N THR A 63 20.35 4.77 -63.60
CA THR A 63 18.97 4.41 -63.99
C THR A 63 17.95 5.53 -63.73
N LEU A 64 17.00 5.70 -64.66
CA LEU A 64 15.94 6.72 -64.70
C LEU A 64 15.15 6.82 -63.36
N GLN A 65 14.65 8.02 -63.01
CA GLN A 65 13.91 8.30 -61.76
C GLN A 65 12.80 7.28 -61.43
N LYS A 66 12.14 6.74 -62.46
CA LYS A 66 11.08 5.71 -62.31
C LYS A 66 11.62 4.37 -61.75
N THR A 67 12.86 4.01 -62.07
CA THR A 67 13.54 2.81 -61.55
C THR A 67 14.00 3.00 -60.10
N LEU A 68 14.34 4.24 -59.71
CA LEU A 68 14.66 4.61 -58.32
C LEU A 68 13.45 4.49 -57.39
N VAL A 69 12.27 4.92 -57.85
CA VAL A 69 11.01 4.76 -57.10
C VAL A 69 10.67 3.28 -56.93
N LEU A 70 10.82 2.47 -57.98
CA LEU A 70 10.61 1.01 -57.90
C LEU A 70 11.61 0.33 -56.96
N LYS A 71 12.86 0.79 -56.94
CA LYS A 71 13.88 0.31 -55.98
C LYS A 71 13.51 0.66 -54.54
N LYS A 72 13.07 1.89 -54.28
CA LYS A 72 12.62 2.32 -52.96
C LYS A 72 11.34 1.60 -52.51
N GLN A 73 10.42 1.33 -53.43
CA GLN A 73 9.24 0.51 -53.15
C GLN A 73 9.63 -0.92 -52.78
N ALA A 74 10.55 -1.54 -53.52
CA ALA A 74 11.05 -2.88 -53.21
C ALA A 74 11.82 -2.94 -51.88
N GLU A 75 12.62 -1.92 -51.55
CA GLU A 75 13.27 -1.79 -50.24
C GLU A 75 12.25 -1.66 -49.10
N LEU A 76 11.18 -0.89 -49.30
CA LEU A 76 10.11 -0.68 -48.32
C LEU A 76 9.30 -1.96 -48.11
N ASP A 77 8.95 -2.67 -49.19
CA ASP A 77 8.26 -3.96 -49.14
C ASP A 77 9.11 -5.03 -48.41
N GLU A 78 10.44 -5.03 -48.60
CA GLU A 78 11.35 -5.95 -47.90
C GLU A 78 11.44 -5.61 -46.40
N VAL A 79 11.52 -4.32 -46.04
CA VAL A 79 11.49 -3.87 -44.64
C VAL A 79 10.15 -4.22 -43.98
N ASP A 80 9.01 -4.04 -44.67
CA ASP A 80 7.70 -4.44 -44.17
C ASP A 80 7.59 -5.96 -43.97
N LYS A 81 8.21 -6.73 -44.85
CA LYS A 81 8.29 -8.19 -44.71
C LYS A 81 9.12 -8.59 -43.48
N GLN A 82 10.23 -7.92 -43.21
CA GLN A 82 10.99 -8.14 -41.98
C GLN A 82 10.25 -7.68 -40.73
N LEU A 83 9.56 -6.55 -40.79
CA LEU A 83 8.76 -6.03 -39.69
C LEU A 83 7.61 -6.98 -39.33
N THR A 84 6.93 -7.53 -40.34
CA THR A 84 5.84 -8.50 -40.13
C THR A 84 6.35 -9.80 -39.54
N LEU A 85 7.51 -10.31 -39.97
CA LEU A 85 8.17 -11.46 -39.35
C LEU A 85 8.54 -11.19 -37.89
N LYS A 86 9.14 -10.03 -37.58
CA LYS A 86 9.49 -9.64 -36.21
C LYS A 86 8.28 -9.45 -35.32
N ARG A 87 7.18 -8.89 -35.83
CA ARG A 87 5.90 -8.80 -35.11
C ARG A 87 5.33 -10.18 -34.79
N GLN A 88 5.44 -11.15 -35.70
CA GLN A 88 5.02 -12.53 -35.44
C GLN A 88 5.91 -13.22 -34.40
N GLU A 89 7.23 -13.02 -34.44
CA GLU A 89 8.18 -13.54 -33.43
C GLU A 89 7.90 -12.96 -32.05
N PHE A 90 7.65 -11.65 -31.97
CA PHE A 90 7.30 -10.98 -30.72
C PHE A 90 5.98 -11.51 -30.16
N LYS A 91 4.95 -11.64 -31.02
CA LYS A 91 3.66 -12.22 -30.62
C LYS A 91 3.81 -13.63 -30.05
N ARG A 92 4.59 -14.51 -30.71
CA ARG A 92 4.88 -15.86 -30.22
C ARG A 92 5.62 -15.83 -28.88
N SER A 93 6.59 -14.92 -28.72
CA SER A 93 7.34 -14.76 -27.47
C SER A 93 6.46 -14.30 -26.31
N VAL A 94 5.56 -13.34 -26.57
CA VAL A 94 4.60 -12.84 -25.58
C VAL A 94 3.60 -13.92 -25.18
N GLU A 95 3.06 -14.69 -26.14
CA GLU A 95 2.17 -15.83 -25.86
C GLU A 95 2.88 -16.92 -25.04
N ALA A 96 4.14 -17.22 -25.35
CA ALA A 96 4.95 -18.18 -24.58
C ALA A 96 5.23 -17.70 -23.15
N LEU A 97 5.53 -16.40 -22.97
CA LEU A 97 5.72 -15.80 -21.65
C LEU A 97 4.43 -15.78 -20.83
N ALA A 98 3.29 -15.47 -21.46
CA ALA A 98 1.98 -15.51 -20.80
C ALA A 98 1.64 -16.92 -20.33
N LYS A 99 1.88 -17.94 -21.16
CA LYS A 99 1.71 -19.35 -20.77
C LYS A 99 2.65 -19.76 -19.63
N ARG A 100 3.91 -19.32 -19.67
CA ARG A 100 4.87 -19.65 -18.61
C ARG A 100 4.53 -18.95 -17.28
N ARG A 101 3.99 -17.73 -17.35
CA ARG A 101 3.49 -17.00 -16.18
C ARG A 101 2.33 -17.73 -15.52
N SER A 102 1.35 -18.22 -16.30
CA SER A 102 0.21 -18.97 -15.74
C SER A 102 0.65 -20.33 -15.16
N GLU A 103 1.58 -21.03 -15.81
CA GLU A 103 2.17 -22.27 -15.28
C GLU A 103 2.90 -22.04 -13.94
N LEU A 104 3.64 -20.93 -13.82
CA LEU A 104 4.33 -20.56 -12.59
C LEU A 104 3.34 -20.21 -11.46
N GLU A 105 2.27 -19.51 -11.78
CA GLU A 105 1.23 -19.14 -10.80
C GLU A 105 0.52 -20.39 -10.25
N VAL A 106 0.18 -21.34 -11.13
CA VAL A 106 -0.36 -22.64 -10.71
C VAL A 106 0.63 -23.41 -9.84
N LYS A 107 1.93 -23.45 -10.20
CA LYS A 107 2.95 -24.11 -9.39
C LYS A 107 3.16 -23.42 -8.03
N GLN A 108 3.09 -22.10 -7.99
CA GLN A 108 3.19 -21.34 -6.74
C GLN A 108 2.01 -21.68 -5.83
N GLN A 109 0.79 -21.73 -6.37
CA GLN A 109 -0.40 -22.11 -5.60
C GLN A 109 -0.31 -23.56 -5.10
N GLN A 110 0.11 -24.50 -5.95
CA GLN A 110 0.34 -25.89 -5.53
C GLN A 110 1.39 -26.01 -4.42
N THR A 111 2.43 -25.17 -4.46
CA THR A 111 3.47 -25.16 -3.43
C THR A 111 2.92 -24.62 -2.11
N LYS A 112 2.14 -23.52 -2.14
CA LYS A 112 1.43 -22.99 -0.96
C LYS A 112 0.51 -24.04 -0.35
N ASP A 113 -0.28 -24.73 -1.16
CA ASP A 113 -1.19 -25.78 -0.69
C ASP A 113 -0.44 -26.96 -0.05
N ARG A 114 0.73 -27.34 -0.60
CA ARG A 114 1.59 -28.38 0.00
C ARG A 114 2.14 -27.94 1.35
N VAL A 115 2.59 -26.68 1.48
CA VAL A 115 3.08 -26.13 2.75
C VAL A 115 1.97 -26.14 3.80
N MET A 116 0.77 -25.64 3.47
CA MET A 116 -0.36 -25.65 4.41
C MET A 116 -0.74 -27.07 4.86
N LYS A 117 -0.75 -28.03 3.93
CA LYS A 117 -1.00 -29.45 4.27
C LYS A 117 0.08 -30.02 5.18
N PHE A 118 1.35 -29.69 4.94
CA PHE A 118 2.47 -30.16 5.75
C PHE A 118 2.46 -29.54 7.14
N GLU A 119 2.17 -28.25 7.25
CA GLU A 119 2.04 -27.54 8.52
C GLU A 119 0.90 -28.13 9.36
N LYS A 120 -0.27 -28.37 8.75
CA LYS A 120 -1.37 -29.06 9.42
C LYS A 120 -0.97 -30.46 9.89
N PHE A 121 -0.29 -31.23 9.04
CA PHE A 121 0.22 -32.55 9.40
C PHE A 121 1.23 -32.49 10.55
N MET A 122 2.13 -31.51 10.56
CA MET A 122 3.09 -31.32 11.66
C MET A 122 2.38 -31.07 12.98
N VAL A 123 1.41 -30.16 13.01
CA VAL A 123 0.64 -29.85 14.22
C VAL A 123 -0.11 -31.08 14.73
N GLU A 124 -0.83 -31.79 13.85
CA GLU A 124 -1.54 -33.03 14.21
C GLU A 124 -0.58 -34.13 14.71
N ASN A 125 0.62 -34.23 14.12
CA ASN A 125 1.61 -35.22 14.52
C ASN A 125 2.25 -34.87 15.87
N GLU A 126 2.54 -33.59 16.12
CA GLU A 126 3.01 -33.12 17.43
C GLU A 126 1.97 -33.34 18.53
N GLU A 127 0.68 -33.10 18.24
CA GLU A 127 -0.41 -33.39 19.17
C GLU A 127 -0.50 -34.89 19.49
N LYS A 128 -0.40 -35.76 18.48
CA LYS A 128 -0.34 -37.22 18.67
C LYS A 128 0.85 -37.62 19.53
N ARG A 129 2.05 -37.06 19.27
CA ARG A 129 3.26 -37.32 20.05
C ARG A 129 3.09 -36.88 21.50
N ARG A 130 2.53 -35.69 21.74
CA ARG A 130 2.26 -35.15 23.07
C ARG A 130 1.23 -36.00 23.83
N GLY A 131 0.18 -36.44 23.13
CA GLY A 131 -0.82 -37.36 23.68
C GLY A 131 -0.24 -38.72 24.05
N ALA A 132 0.65 -39.29 23.22
CA ALA A 132 1.34 -40.54 23.50
C ALA A 132 2.28 -40.41 24.72
N MET A 133 3.07 -39.33 24.80
CA MET A 133 3.94 -39.06 25.95
C MET A 133 3.16 -38.96 27.26
N LYS A 134 2.06 -38.19 27.30
CA LYS A 134 1.21 -38.08 28.50
C LYS A 134 0.63 -39.43 28.93
N LYS A 135 0.18 -40.26 27.98
CA LYS A 135 -0.32 -41.61 28.27
C LYS A 135 0.78 -42.52 28.83
N PHE A 136 1.99 -42.43 28.27
CA PHE A 136 3.14 -43.17 28.77
C PHE A 136 3.54 -42.74 30.18
N GLU A 137 3.60 -41.44 30.45
CA GLU A 137 3.91 -40.89 31.78
C GLU A 137 2.88 -41.32 32.82
N ALA A 138 1.59 -41.19 32.51
CA ALA A 138 0.52 -41.65 33.40
C ALA A 138 0.57 -43.17 33.67
N ALA A 139 0.84 -43.98 32.65
CA ALA A 139 1.01 -45.42 32.81
C ALA A 139 2.25 -45.76 33.66
N ARG A 140 3.34 -45.02 33.51
CA ARG A 140 4.56 -45.17 34.30
C ARG A 140 4.32 -44.83 35.76
N GLU A 141 3.65 -43.72 36.07
CA GLU A 141 3.28 -43.36 37.45
C GLU A 141 2.37 -44.42 38.08
N GLN A 142 1.36 -44.89 37.34
CA GLN A 142 0.46 -45.93 37.82
C GLN A 142 1.19 -47.25 38.08
N ASN A 143 2.17 -47.61 37.25
CA ASN A 143 3.01 -48.79 37.47
C ASN A 143 3.89 -48.65 38.71
N ILE A 144 4.44 -47.47 38.97
CA ILE A 144 5.22 -47.22 40.20
C ILE A 144 4.36 -47.41 41.45
N VAL A 145 3.12 -46.89 41.44
CA VAL A 145 2.19 -47.09 42.56
C VAL A 145 1.85 -48.56 42.75
N LYS A 146 1.45 -49.26 41.68
CA LYS A 146 1.14 -50.69 41.74
C LYS A 146 2.33 -51.54 42.21
N GLN A 147 3.54 -51.17 41.82
CA GLN A 147 4.75 -51.88 42.25
C GLN A 147 4.97 -51.74 43.75
N LYS A 148 4.76 -50.54 44.31
CA LYS A 148 4.79 -50.33 45.76
C LYS A 148 3.71 -51.13 46.47
N ASP A 149 2.48 -51.14 45.95
CA ASP A 149 1.38 -51.92 46.54
C ASP A 149 1.71 -53.42 46.54
N ILE A 150 2.35 -53.94 45.48
CA ILE A 150 2.81 -55.33 45.41
C ILE A 150 3.87 -55.59 46.47
N GLU A 151 4.84 -54.70 46.65
CA GLU A 151 5.89 -54.81 47.67
C GLU A 151 5.29 -54.85 49.08
N ASP A 152 4.42 -53.90 49.40
CA ASP A 152 3.73 -53.80 50.70
C ASP A 152 2.87 -55.04 50.99
N LEU A 153 2.09 -55.49 50.00
CA LEU A 153 1.27 -56.71 50.13
C LEU A 153 2.13 -57.96 50.29
N THR A 154 3.25 -58.04 49.57
CA THR A 154 4.17 -59.18 49.70
C THR A 154 4.78 -59.23 51.08
N GLU A 155 5.17 -58.08 51.65
CA GLU A 155 5.66 -57.99 53.02
C GLU A 155 4.59 -58.45 54.01
N GLN A 156 3.36 -57.92 53.93
CA GLN A 156 2.25 -58.34 54.80
C GLN A 156 1.99 -59.85 54.72
N LEU A 157 2.04 -60.43 53.51
CA LEU A 157 1.84 -61.85 53.30
C LEU A 157 2.96 -62.67 53.96
N THR A 158 4.21 -62.21 53.91
CA THR A 158 5.33 -62.87 54.59
C THR A 158 5.16 -62.82 56.12
N GLN A 159 4.77 -61.67 56.67
CA GLN A 159 4.50 -61.51 58.10
C GLN A 159 3.35 -62.41 58.57
N LEU A 160 2.25 -62.48 57.80
CA LEU A 160 1.11 -63.34 58.10
C LEU A 160 1.47 -64.83 58.01
N ARG A 161 2.27 -65.24 57.03
CA ARG A 161 2.77 -66.62 56.93
C ARG A 161 3.65 -67.00 58.11
N ALA A 162 4.56 -66.11 58.53
CA ALA A 162 5.39 -66.30 59.71
C ALA A 162 4.53 -66.45 60.98
N ARG A 163 3.55 -65.54 61.16
CA ARG A 163 2.60 -65.61 62.28
C ARG A 163 1.78 -66.90 62.27
N HIS A 164 1.29 -67.31 61.10
CA HIS A 164 0.56 -68.58 60.96
C HIS A 164 1.43 -69.76 61.37
N HIS A 165 2.71 -69.79 60.96
CA HIS A 165 3.62 -70.87 61.32
C HIS A 165 3.87 -70.93 62.83
N ILE A 166 4.08 -69.77 63.48
CA ILE A 166 4.22 -69.66 64.94
C ILE A 166 2.96 -70.15 65.65
N LEU A 167 1.78 -69.68 65.22
CA LEU A 167 0.51 -70.07 65.83
C LEU A 167 0.23 -71.56 65.66
N LYS A 168 0.53 -72.14 64.48
CA LYS A 168 0.41 -73.58 64.23
C LYS A 168 1.31 -74.39 65.17
N GLY A 169 2.54 -73.93 65.40
CA GLY A 169 3.45 -74.52 66.39
C GLY A 169 2.90 -74.44 67.82
N ARG A 170 2.33 -73.29 68.21
CA ARG A 170 1.68 -73.13 69.52
C ARG A 170 0.47 -74.05 69.67
N ILE A 171 -0.40 -74.13 68.66
CA ILE A 171 -1.57 -75.04 68.67
C ILE A 171 -1.10 -76.48 68.87
N ALA A 172 -0.10 -76.95 68.10
CA ALA A 172 0.44 -78.29 68.27
C ALA A 172 1.00 -78.54 69.68
N LYS A 173 1.73 -77.56 70.25
CA LYS A 173 2.27 -77.64 71.60
C LYS A 173 1.16 -77.74 72.66
N TYR A 174 0.10 -76.95 72.52
CA TYR A 174 -0.97 -76.89 73.52
C TYR A 174 -2.09 -77.91 73.31
N LYS A 175 -2.13 -78.60 72.16
CA LYS A 175 -3.11 -79.64 71.85
C LYS A 175 -3.11 -80.79 72.86
N ILE A 176 -1.95 -81.08 73.46
CA ILE A 176 -1.83 -82.09 74.52
C ILE A 176 -2.73 -81.72 75.72
N TYR A 177 -2.82 -80.43 76.08
CA TYR A 177 -3.66 -80.00 77.19
C TYR A 177 -5.13 -80.02 76.82
N GLU A 178 -5.49 -79.65 75.58
CA GLU A 178 -6.85 -79.79 75.06
C GLU A 178 -7.29 -81.26 75.10
N ASP A 179 -6.50 -82.16 74.53
CA ASP A 179 -6.78 -83.60 74.51
C ASP A 179 -6.86 -84.19 75.93
N TYR A 180 -6.01 -83.73 76.84
CA TYR A 180 -6.08 -84.11 78.26
C TYR A 180 -7.37 -83.60 78.92
N LEU A 181 -7.69 -82.32 78.77
CA LEU A 181 -8.89 -81.70 79.35
C LEU A 181 -10.16 -82.36 78.82
N MET A 182 -10.23 -82.62 77.51
CA MET A 182 -11.34 -83.32 76.87
C MET A 182 -11.49 -84.76 77.40
N LYS A 183 -10.40 -85.49 77.61
CA LYS A 183 -10.45 -86.84 78.24
C LYS A 183 -10.84 -86.80 79.71
N THR A 184 -10.45 -85.75 80.44
CA THR A 184 -10.82 -85.62 81.86
C THR A 184 -12.30 -85.29 82.04
N ILE A 185 -12.93 -84.59 81.09
CA ILE A 185 -14.37 -84.27 81.13
C ILE A 185 -15.22 -85.55 81.27
N ASP A 186 -14.84 -86.64 80.60
CA ASP A 186 -15.55 -87.93 80.67
C ASP A 186 -15.52 -88.58 82.07
N HIS A 187 -14.60 -88.16 82.94
CA HIS A 187 -14.40 -88.70 84.29
C HIS A 187 -15.02 -87.83 85.38
N PHE A 188 -15.52 -86.63 85.05
CA PHE A 188 -16.14 -85.74 86.03
C PHE A 188 -17.58 -86.17 86.36
N PRO A 189 -18.00 -86.09 87.64
CA PRO A 189 -19.39 -86.29 88.03
C PRO A 189 -20.32 -85.32 87.30
N ARG A 190 -21.50 -85.79 86.87
CA ARG A 190 -22.50 -84.98 86.13
C ARG A 190 -22.92 -83.68 86.82
N THR A 191 -22.70 -83.55 88.14
CA THR A 191 -22.97 -82.34 88.93
C THR A 191 -22.11 -81.13 88.54
N TYR A 192 -20.91 -81.33 88.00
CA TYR A 192 -20.05 -80.23 87.51
C TYR A 192 -20.26 -79.92 86.02
N LEU A 193 -20.96 -80.81 85.30
CA LEU A 193 -21.36 -80.63 83.91
C LEU A 193 -22.72 -79.93 83.78
N ASP A 194 -23.43 -79.78 84.89
CA ASP A 194 -24.75 -79.17 84.90
C ASP A 194 -24.61 -77.65 84.82
N ASN A 195 -25.13 -77.05 83.73
CA ASN A 195 -25.18 -75.60 83.49
C ASN A 195 -26.19 -74.88 84.42
N GLY A 196 -26.51 -75.49 85.57
CA GLY A 196 -27.44 -75.01 86.58
C GLY A 196 -26.84 -73.98 87.54
N SER A 197 -27.71 -73.42 88.37
CA SER A 197 -27.48 -72.25 89.24
C SER A 197 -26.35 -72.37 90.26
N GLU A 198 -25.88 -73.59 90.57
CA GLU A 198 -24.83 -73.86 91.58
C GLU A 198 -23.40 -73.95 91.00
N SER A 199 -23.23 -73.82 89.68
CA SER A 199 -21.90 -73.87 89.05
C SER A 199 -21.07 -72.61 89.39
N LEU A 200 -19.92 -72.78 90.04
CA LEU A 200 -18.96 -71.70 90.35
C LEU A 200 -18.36 -71.04 89.10
N VAL A 201 -18.40 -71.73 87.95
CA VAL A 201 -17.85 -71.25 86.67
C VAL A 201 -18.88 -70.40 85.90
N MET A 202 -20.17 -70.68 86.06
CA MET A 202 -21.23 -69.96 85.33
C MET A 202 -21.29 -68.45 85.62
N PRO A 203 -21.06 -67.94 86.85
CA PRO A 203 -20.94 -66.49 87.09
C PRO A 203 -19.79 -65.83 86.31
N ILE A 204 -18.65 -66.53 86.15
CA ILE A 204 -17.50 -66.04 85.38
C ILE A 204 -17.85 -66.02 83.88
N ILE A 205 -18.48 -67.08 83.39
CA ILE A 205 -18.96 -67.15 81.99
C ILE A 205 -19.98 -66.04 81.73
N ARG A 206 -21.01 -65.89 82.57
CA ARG A 206 -22.02 -64.82 82.43
C ARG A 206 -21.41 -63.42 82.50
N ARG A 207 -20.39 -63.21 83.34
CA ARG A 207 -19.65 -61.94 83.40
C ARG A 207 -18.89 -61.70 82.10
N HIS A 208 -18.22 -62.71 81.56
CA HIS A 208 -17.53 -62.63 80.28
C HIS A 208 -18.51 -62.40 79.13
N GLU A 209 -19.64 -63.11 79.08
CA GLU A 209 -20.70 -62.91 78.10
C GLU A 209 -21.24 -61.46 78.16
N THR A 210 -21.52 -60.96 79.37
CA THR A 210 -21.95 -59.58 79.55
C THR A 210 -20.89 -58.59 79.05
N LEU A 211 -19.61 -58.82 79.37
CA LEU A 211 -18.51 -57.99 78.91
C LEU A 211 -18.31 -58.07 77.39
N SER A 212 -18.52 -59.24 76.80
CA SER A 212 -18.43 -59.46 75.36
C SER A 212 -19.57 -58.74 74.64
N ILE A 213 -20.79 -58.81 75.16
CA ILE A 213 -21.95 -58.08 74.63
C ILE A 213 -21.73 -56.56 74.74
N THR A 214 -21.23 -56.06 75.87
CA THR A 214 -20.95 -54.63 76.02
C THR A 214 -19.81 -54.19 75.10
N HIS A 215 -18.76 -55.00 74.96
CA HIS A 215 -17.67 -54.73 74.01
C HIS A 215 -18.18 -54.68 72.56
N GLN A 216 -19.03 -55.64 72.15
CA GLN A 216 -19.61 -55.65 70.82
C GLN A 216 -20.52 -54.43 70.57
N ARG A 217 -21.30 -54.01 71.57
CA ARG A 217 -22.08 -52.76 71.50
C ARG A 217 -21.20 -51.53 71.38
N LEU A 218 -20.08 -51.48 72.10
CA LEU A 218 -19.12 -50.38 72.00
C LEU A 218 -18.46 -50.33 70.63
N LEU A 219 -18.09 -51.48 70.05
CA LEU A 219 -17.57 -51.58 68.69
C LEU A 219 -18.60 -51.12 67.65
N GLN A 220 -19.87 -51.52 67.78
CA GLN A 220 -20.94 -51.03 66.91
C GLN A 220 -21.14 -49.51 67.03
N ARG A 221 -21.05 -48.96 68.25
CA ARG A 221 -21.13 -47.52 68.47
C ARG A 221 -19.93 -46.79 67.87
N LEU A 222 -18.72 -47.35 68.01
CA LEU A 222 -17.51 -46.80 67.42
C LEU A 222 -17.65 -46.76 65.90
N GLY A 223 -18.07 -47.85 65.26
CA GLY A 223 -18.29 -47.90 63.81
C GLY A 223 -19.31 -46.86 63.31
N ARG A 224 -20.43 -46.66 64.04
CA ARG A 224 -21.38 -45.59 63.71
C ARG A 224 -20.78 -44.19 63.82
N LEU A 225 -20.00 -43.93 64.87
CA LEU A 225 -19.31 -42.65 65.05
C LEU A 225 -18.25 -42.42 63.96
N GLU A 226 -17.52 -43.47 63.56
CA GLU A 226 -16.58 -43.42 62.44
C GLU A 226 -17.28 -43.09 61.12
N GLU A 227 -18.43 -43.72 60.84
CA GLU A 227 -19.27 -43.40 59.67
C GLU A 227 -19.76 -41.94 59.68
N GLU A 228 -20.24 -41.44 60.84
CA GLU A 228 -20.67 -40.04 61.01
C GLU A 228 -19.52 -39.05 60.78
N VAL A 229 -18.32 -39.37 61.28
CA VAL A 229 -17.12 -38.56 61.07
C VAL A 229 -16.72 -38.58 59.59
N GLU A 230 -16.70 -39.75 58.95
CA GLU A 230 -16.41 -39.84 57.51
C GLU A 230 -17.43 -39.06 56.68
N GLN A 231 -18.72 -39.16 56.99
CA GLN A 231 -19.77 -38.43 56.29
C GLN A 231 -19.59 -36.91 56.46
N SER A 232 -19.30 -36.46 57.68
CA SER A 232 -19.03 -35.05 57.98
C SER A 232 -17.78 -34.55 57.24
N GLN A 233 -16.73 -35.36 57.17
CA GLN A 233 -15.53 -35.05 56.40
C GLN A 233 -15.81 -34.96 54.90
N ARG A 234 -16.60 -35.88 54.33
CA ARG A 234 -17.02 -35.83 52.92
C ARG A 234 -17.83 -34.56 52.63
N GLN A 235 -18.78 -34.21 53.49
CA GLN A 235 -19.55 -32.96 53.37
C GLN A 235 -18.65 -31.72 53.43
N LEU A 236 -17.71 -31.68 54.39
CA LEU A 236 -16.74 -30.60 54.50
C LEU A 236 -15.87 -30.47 53.23
N GLN A 237 -15.40 -31.59 52.67
CA GLN A 237 -14.63 -31.58 51.43
C GLN A 237 -15.46 -31.07 50.24
N THR A 238 -16.72 -31.48 50.14
CA THR A 238 -17.62 -30.99 49.09
C THR A 238 -17.84 -29.48 49.22
N MET A 239 -18.16 -28.98 50.43
CA MET A 239 -18.30 -27.55 50.68
C MET A 239 -17.01 -26.76 50.37
N LYS A 240 -15.84 -27.29 50.73
CA LYS A 240 -14.54 -26.68 50.37
C LYS A 240 -14.35 -26.60 48.87
N LYS A 241 -14.68 -27.65 48.12
CA LYS A 241 -14.60 -27.66 46.65
C LYS A 241 -15.55 -26.62 46.05
N GLU A 242 -16.80 -26.57 46.51
CA GLU A 242 -17.79 -25.59 46.04
C GLU A 242 -17.36 -24.14 46.31
N GLN A 243 -16.85 -23.85 47.52
CA GLN A 243 -16.30 -22.53 47.83
C GLN A 243 -15.09 -22.19 46.97
N SER A 244 -14.19 -23.14 46.72
CA SER A 244 -13.05 -22.95 45.83
C SER A 244 -13.51 -22.61 44.40
N ILE A 245 -14.56 -23.29 43.90
CA ILE A 245 -15.14 -23.00 42.58
C ILE A 245 -15.75 -21.60 42.56
N LYS A 246 -16.51 -21.22 43.59
CA LYS A 246 -17.09 -19.86 43.69
C LYS A 246 -16.01 -18.78 43.71
N LYS A 247 -14.93 -18.98 44.48
CA LYS A 247 -13.78 -18.07 44.50
C LYS A 247 -13.13 -17.95 43.13
N LEU A 248 -12.98 -19.07 42.41
CA LEU A 248 -12.40 -19.07 41.07
C LEU A 248 -13.28 -18.33 40.06
N LYS A 249 -14.61 -18.47 40.14
CA LYS A 249 -15.56 -17.69 39.32
C LYS A 249 -15.47 -16.20 39.61
N ALA A 250 -15.51 -15.81 40.88
CA ALA A 250 -15.39 -14.40 41.28
C ALA A 250 -14.04 -13.79 40.86
N ASN A 251 -12.94 -14.53 41.00
CA ASN A 251 -11.63 -14.08 40.53
C ASN A 251 -11.58 -13.93 39.01
N LYS A 252 -12.24 -14.81 38.27
CA LYS A 252 -12.36 -14.71 36.81
C LYS A 252 -13.14 -13.45 36.42
N GLU A 253 -14.31 -13.22 37.00
CA GLU A 253 -15.14 -12.03 36.77
C GLU A 253 -14.36 -10.74 37.13
N LEU A 254 -13.61 -10.75 38.23
CA LEU A 254 -12.75 -9.63 38.62
C LEU A 254 -11.65 -9.36 37.60
N SER A 255 -11.02 -10.41 37.04
CA SER A 255 -10.01 -10.27 35.99
C SER A 255 -10.60 -9.75 34.68
N GLU A 256 -11.81 -10.18 34.32
CA GLU A 256 -12.53 -9.69 33.13
C GLU A 256 -12.86 -8.20 33.28
N LEU A 257 -13.44 -7.81 34.41
CA LEU A 257 -13.74 -6.40 34.72
C LEU A 257 -12.48 -5.53 34.77
N GLN A 258 -11.36 -6.03 35.30
CA GLN A 258 -10.09 -5.32 35.28
C GLN A 258 -9.57 -5.12 33.86
N SER A 259 -9.66 -6.15 33.01
CA SER A 259 -9.27 -6.04 31.61
C SER A 259 -10.13 -5.00 30.87
N GLU A 260 -11.46 -5.02 31.08
CA GLU A 260 -12.36 -4.05 30.49
C GLU A 260 -12.02 -2.62 30.94
N LEU A 261 -11.78 -2.42 32.23
CA LEU A 261 -11.40 -1.13 32.79
C LEU A 261 -10.09 -0.59 32.19
N GLU A 262 -9.06 -1.43 32.03
CA GLU A 262 -7.82 -1.00 31.38
C GLU A 262 -8.03 -0.69 29.90
N THR A 263 -8.86 -1.44 29.19
CA THR A 263 -9.19 -1.13 27.78
C THR A 263 -9.95 0.20 27.65
N LEU A 264 -10.87 0.50 28.57
CA LEU A 264 -11.62 1.74 28.59
C LEU A 264 -10.72 2.93 28.97
N LYS A 265 -9.81 2.76 29.92
CA LYS A 265 -8.80 3.78 30.26
C LYS A 265 -7.94 4.12 29.06
N GLU A 266 -7.47 3.12 28.32
CA GLU A 266 -6.61 3.36 27.15
C GLU A 266 -7.39 4.09 26.04
N LYS A 267 -8.64 3.68 25.77
CA LYS A 267 -9.51 4.42 24.85
C LYS A 267 -9.75 5.86 25.29
N ASN A 268 -9.91 6.11 26.59
CA ASN A 268 -10.10 7.45 27.10
C ASN A 268 -8.84 8.32 26.92
N LYS A 269 -7.65 7.78 27.23
CA LYS A 269 -6.37 8.47 26.97
C LYS A 269 -6.20 8.80 25.49
N GLN A 270 -6.55 7.87 24.61
CA GLN A 270 -6.47 8.10 23.17
C GLN A 270 -7.45 9.20 22.73
N ALA A 271 -8.67 9.22 23.26
CA ALA A 271 -9.64 10.27 23.00
C ALA A 271 -9.17 11.64 23.52
N GLU A 272 -8.59 11.71 24.72
CA GLU A 272 -8.00 12.93 25.29
C GLU A 272 -6.84 13.46 24.43
N ALA A 273 -5.94 12.57 23.98
CA ALA A 273 -4.84 12.94 23.10
C ALA A 273 -5.33 13.49 21.75
N ASN A 274 -6.34 12.84 21.15
CA ASN A 274 -6.96 13.31 19.91
C ASN A 274 -7.62 14.68 20.10
N LEU A 275 -8.34 14.89 21.21
CA LEU A 275 -8.97 16.17 21.52
C LEU A 275 -7.93 17.30 21.67
N LEU A 276 -6.81 17.03 22.36
CA LEU A 276 -5.72 18.01 22.49
C LEU A 276 -5.08 18.34 21.14
N MET A 277 -4.90 17.33 20.27
CA MET A 277 -4.40 17.53 18.92
C MET A 277 -5.36 18.38 18.08
N GLU A 278 -6.66 18.09 18.09
CA GLU A 278 -7.67 18.88 17.37
C GLU A 278 -7.78 20.31 17.89
N GLN A 279 -7.65 20.52 19.21
CA GLN A 279 -7.59 21.85 19.81
C GLN A 279 -6.34 22.60 19.35
N GLY A 280 -5.18 21.94 19.30
CA GLY A 280 -3.94 22.50 18.77
C GLY A 280 -4.06 22.94 17.31
N LEU A 281 -4.62 22.08 16.46
CA LEU A 281 -4.88 22.38 15.05
C LEU A 281 -5.89 23.53 14.90
N SER A 282 -6.96 23.54 15.69
CA SER A 282 -7.95 24.61 15.66
C SER A 282 -7.35 25.94 16.10
N ARG A 283 -6.50 25.94 17.12
CA ARG A 283 -5.77 27.13 17.56
C ARG A 283 -4.83 27.64 16.46
N GLN A 284 -4.05 26.76 15.83
CA GLN A 284 -3.19 27.14 14.70
C GLN A 284 -4.00 27.71 13.53
N LYS A 285 -5.17 27.14 13.22
CA LYS A 285 -6.08 27.68 12.20
C LYS A 285 -6.58 29.08 12.58
N VAL A 286 -6.99 29.29 13.82
CA VAL A 286 -7.45 30.61 14.29
C VAL A 286 -6.30 31.63 14.26
N GLU A 287 -5.11 31.25 14.71
CA GLU A 287 -3.91 32.08 14.64
C GLU A 287 -3.54 32.42 13.18
N GLY A 288 -3.53 31.42 12.29
CA GLY A 288 -3.29 31.60 10.86
C GLY A 288 -4.31 32.51 10.19
N VAL A 289 -5.61 32.31 10.46
CA VAL A 289 -6.68 33.21 9.98
C VAL A 289 -6.50 34.62 10.53
N GLY A 290 -6.11 34.77 11.79
CA GLY A 290 -5.78 36.06 12.40
C GLY A 290 -4.61 36.76 11.69
N CYS A 291 -3.52 36.04 11.43
CA CYS A 291 -2.38 36.54 10.68
C CYS A 291 -2.75 36.95 9.25
N ILE A 292 -3.52 36.12 8.53
CA ILE A 292 -4.00 36.44 7.18
C ILE A 292 -4.88 37.69 7.21
N LEU A 293 -5.80 37.79 8.18
CA LEU A 293 -6.66 38.96 8.32
C LEU A 293 -5.86 40.23 8.57
N MET A 294 -4.82 40.16 9.41
CA MET A 294 -3.89 41.27 9.63
C MET A 294 -3.13 41.62 8.35
N ALA A 295 -2.61 40.63 7.63
CA ALA A 295 -1.91 40.85 6.37
C ALA A 295 -2.81 41.50 5.30
N VAL A 296 -4.05 41.03 5.15
CA VAL A 296 -5.05 41.62 4.25
C VAL A 296 -5.33 43.06 4.62
N ASN A 297 -5.50 43.37 5.91
CA ASN A 297 -5.72 44.75 6.35
C ASN A 297 -4.50 45.63 6.05
N ASN A 298 -3.28 45.17 6.36
CA ASN A 298 -2.05 45.90 6.11
C ASN A 298 -1.83 46.15 4.61
N LEU A 299 -2.06 45.15 3.76
CA LEU A 299 -1.95 45.29 2.30
C LEU A 299 -3.04 46.20 1.75
N ALA A 300 -4.28 46.09 2.23
CA ALA A 300 -5.35 46.99 1.81
C ALA A 300 -5.07 48.45 2.19
N GLU A 301 -4.42 48.71 3.32
CA GLU A 301 -3.94 50.05 3.69
C GLU A 301 -2.88 50.58 2.71
N GLN A 302 -1.95 49.72 2.28
CA GLN A 302 -0.87 50.09 1.35
C GLN A 302 -1.36 50.30 -0.09
N CYS A 303 -2.31 49.47 -0.52
CA CYS A 303 -2.84 49.38 -1.88
C CYS A 303 -4.20 50.08 -2.02
N TYR A 304 -4.45 51.11 -1.21
CA TYR A 304 -5.76 51.73 -1.09
C TYR A 304 -6.19 52.42 -2.40
N LEU A 305 -7.33 52.00 -2.93
CA LEU A 305 -7.96 52.61 -4.11
C LEU A 305 -9.19 53.42 -3.71
N PRO A 306 -9.23 54.74 -4.01
CA PRO A 306 -10.36 55.62 -3.66
C PRO A 306 -11.73 55.17 -4.22
N ALA A 307 -11.73 54.36 -5.28
CA ALA A 307 -12.93 53.82 -5.91
C ALA A 307 -13.71 52.83 -5.01
N TYR A 308 -13.07 52.24 -4.00
CA TYR A 308 -13.69 51.24 -3.13
C TYR A 308 -14.33 51.85 -1.85
N GLY A 309 -14.23 53.17 -1.65
CA GLY A 309 -14.76 53.87 -0.47
C GLY A 309 -13.81 53.86 0.73
N ALA A 310 -14.23 54.32 1.91
CA ALA A 310 -13.35 54.44 3.08
C ALA A 310 -12.94 53.06 3.65
N LEU A 311 -11.66 52.88 3.96
CA LEU A 311 -11.07 51.60 4.36
C LEU A 311 -11.66 51.01 5.66
N GLU A 312 -12.09 51.85 6.58
CA GLU A 312 -12.71 51.48 7.86
C GLU A 312 -14.07 50.77 7.67
N ASN A 313 -14.75 51.06 6.56
CA ASN A 313 -16.08 50.51 6.25
C ASN A 313 -16.02 49.30 5.30
N MET A 314 -14.83 48.93 4.82
CA MET A 314 -14.65 47.77 3.94
C MET A 314 -14.65 46.47 4.74
N ASN A 315 -15.38 45.47 4.23
CA ASN A 315 -15.28 44.12 4.76
C ASN A 315 -14.02 43.41 4.22
N VAL A 316 -13.64 42.29 4.82
CA VAL A 316 -12.42 41.56 4.47
C VAL A 316 -12.41 41.13 3.00
N LEU A 317 -13.56 40.73 2.45
CA LEU A 317 -13.66 40.35 1.05
C LEU A 317 -13.43 41.57 0.14
N THR A 318 -14.01 42.73 0.44
CA THR A 318 -13.77 43.94 -0.36
C THR A 318 -12.31 44.39 -0.28
N LYS A 319 -11.67 44.25 0.88
CA LYS A 319 -10.23 44.50 1.03
C LYS A 319 -9.40 43.52 0.20
N MET A 320 -9.74 42.23 0.21
CA MET A 320 -9.09 41.23 -0.62
C MET A 320 -9.31 41.47 -2.12
N ASP A 321 -10.50 41.89 -2.54
CA ASP A 321 -10.80 42.18 -3.94
C ASP A 321 -10.04 43.40 -4.45
N MET A 322 -9.85 44.41 -3.59
CA MET A 322 -9.01 45.57 -3.88
C MET A 322 -7.53 45.17 -4.02
N VAL A 323 -7.00 44.38 -3.08
CA VAL A 323 -5.63 43.82 -3.16
C VAL A 323 -5.47 42.91 -4.38
N LYS A 324 -6.49 42.12 -4.72
CA LYS A 324 -6.50 41.27 -5.91
C LYS A 324 -6.54 42.08 -7.21
N MET A 325 -7.16 43.25 -7.22
CA MET A 325 -7.20 44.11 -8.40
C MET A 325 -5.81 44.62 -8.77
N GLU A 326 -4.94 44.90 -7.78
CA GLU A 326 -3.51 45.14 -8.03
C GLU A 326 -2.76 43.84 -8.42
N ALA A 327 -3.16 42.68 -7.88
CA ALA A 327 -2.57 41.39 -8.21
C ALA A 327 -2.99 40.82 -9.59
N GLY A 328 -3.77 41.53 -10.40
CA GLY A 328 -4.31 41.07 -11.70
C GLY A 328 -3.27 40.82 -12.80
N ILE A 329 -2.02 41.25 -12.59
CA ILE A 329 -0.90 41.03 -13.51
C ILE A 329 -0.24 39.67 -13.24
N LEU A 330 -0.12 38.86 -14.29
CA LEU A 330 0.55 37.55 -14.29
C LEU A 330 2.02 37.64 -14.64
N VAL A 331 2.36 38.54 -15.57
CA VAL A 331 3.73 38.87 -15.99
C VAL A 331 3.81 40.39 -16.11
N SER A 332 4.72 41.02 -15.35
CA SER A 332 4.90 42.47 -15.33
C SER A 332 5.53 42.99 -16.63
N SER A 333 5.49 44.31 -16.83
CA SER A 333 6.38 45.02 -17.76
C SER A 333 7.86 44.79 -17.40
N ARG A 334 8.75 44.97 -18.38
CA ARG A 334 10.19 44.90 -18.13
C ARG A 334 10.61 46.12 -17.33
N GLU A 335 11.24 45.89 -16.19
CA GLU A 335 11.67 46.92 -15.25
C GLU A 335 13.18 46.81 -15.00
N ASP A 336 13.78 47.86 -14.45
CA ASP A 336 15.18 47.80 -14.01
C ASP A 336 15.32 46.83 -12.83
N VAL A 337 16.43 46.09 -12.75
CA VAL A 337 16.66 45.11 -11.66
C VAL A 337 16.57 45.76 -10.26
N SER A 338 16.82 47.06 -10.17
CA SER A 338 16.65 47.82 -8.92
C SER A 338 15.21 47.85 -8.40
N SER A 339 14.19 47.63 -9.24
CA SER A 339 12.78 47.62 -8.80
C SER A 339 12.42 46.44 -7.90
N LEU A 340 13.23 45.37 -7.88
CA LEU A 340 13.00 44.18 -7.06
C LEU A 340 13.10 44.43 -5.56
N PHE A 341 13.76 45.50 -5.13
CA PHE A 341 14.10 45.70 -3.72
C PHE A 341 13.76 47.11 -3.24
N PRO A 342 13.17 47.27 -2.05
CA PRO A 342 13.01 48.58 -1.43
C PRO A 342 14.39 49.22 -1.17
N GLU A 343 14.44 50.56 -1.22
CA GLU A 343 15.65 51.41 -1.15
C GLU A 343 16.62 51.13 0.02
N GLN A 344 16.25 50.29 0.99
CA GLN A 344 17.02 49.96 2.19
C GLN A 344 17.78 48.61 2.11
N THR A 345 17.60 47.82 1.04
CA THR A 345 18.20 46.47 0.92
C THR A 345 19.59 46.55 0.28
N THR A 346 20.65 46.69 1.09
CA THR A 346 22.04 46.87 0.60
C THR A 346 22.94 45.66 0.91
N GLY A 347 22.64 44.51 0.32
CA GLY A 347 23.47 43.30 0.43
C GLY A 347 24.53 43.16 -0.68
N PRO A 348 25.64 42.42 -0.47
CA PRO A 348 26.65 42.14 -1.49
C PRO A 348 26.07 41.40 -2.72
N LYS A 349 25.18 40.42 -2.50
CA LYS A 349 24.45 39.70 -3.55
C LYS A 349 23.64 40.61 -4.48
N TYR A 350 23.05 41.69 -3.96
CA TYR A 350 22.29 42.63 -4.77
C TYR A 350 23.19 43.44 -5.73
N LYS A 351 24.36 43.87 -5.22
CA LYS A 351 25.34 44.56 -6.07
C LYS A 351 25.84 43.64 -7.18
N ASP A 352 26.07 42.37 -6.85
CA ASP A 352 26.44 41.35 -7.82
C ASP A 352 25.34 41.14 -8.89
N LEU A 353 24.08 40.94 -8.46
CA LEU A 353 22.94 40.76 -9.37
C LEU A 353 22.76 41.96 -10.32
N SER A 354 22.74 43.17 -9.75
CA SER A 354 22.62 44.42 -10.51
C SER A 354 23.80 44.66 -11.45
N SER A 355 24.97 44.08 -11.18
CA SER A 355 26.14 44.18 -12.06
C SER A 355 26.04 43.24 -13.27
N GLN A 356 25.40 42.08 -13.13
CA GLN A 356 25.27 41.07 -14.19
C GLN A 356 24.00 41.24 -15.04
N PHE A 357 22.91 41.72 -14.44
CA PHE A 357 21.59 41.83 -15.09
C PHE A 357 21.13 43.30 -15.14
N SER A 358 20.52 43.70 -16.25
CA SER A 358 20.00 45.07 -16.45
C SER A 358 18.55 45.21 -16.03
N SER A 359 17.75 44.19 -16.32
CA SER A 359 16.31 44.25 -16.18
C SER A 359 15.74 42.98 -15.59
N VAL A 360 14.52 43.09 -15.08
CA VAL A 360 13.71 41.99 -14.57
C VAL A 360 12.28 42.07 -15.10
N ARG A 361 11.60 40.93 -15.18
CA ARG A 361 10.12 40.88 -15.16
C ARG A 361 9.67 40.06 -13.96
N GLN A 362 8.76 40.63 -13.19
CA GLN A 362 8.11 39.93 -12.10
C GLN A 362 7.02 39.02 -12.66
N VAL A 363 6.93 37.81 -12.13
CA VAL A 363 5.89 36.84 -12.47
C VAL A 363 5.03 36.61 -11.23
N ARG A 364 3.75 36.30 -11.40
CA ARG A 364 2.88 36.04 -10.24
C ARG A 364 3.35 34.82 -9.45
N GLY A 365 3.49 34.94 -8.13
CA GLY A 365 3.78 33.85 -7.20
C GLY A 365 2.55 32.99 -6.87
N ASP A 366 1.98 32.32 -7.87
CA ASP A 366 0.77 31.47 -7.75
C ASP A 366 1.08 29.97 -7.78
N GLY A 367 2.34 29.59 -7.49
CA GLY A 367 2.83 28.22 -7.65
C GLY A 367 3.06 27.80 -9.11
N ASN A 368 2.71 28.62 -10.11
CA ASN A 368 2.96 28.35 -11.53
C ASN A 368 4.10 29.21 -12.11
N CYS A 369 4.75 30.00 -11.26
CA CYS A 369 5.74 31.00 -11.66
C CYS A 369 6.87 30.44 -12.54
N PHE A 370 7.41 29.25 -12.24
CA PHE A 370 8.45 28.62 -13.06
C PHE A 370 8.00 28.39 -14.52
N TYR A 371 6.92 27.64 -14.72
CA TYR A 371 6.38 27.32 -16.05
C TYR A 371 6.02 28.59 -16.83
N ARG A 372 5.40 29.56 -16.15
CA ARG A 372 4.99 30.83 -16.75
C ARG A 372 6.20 31.67 -17.15
N ALA A 373 7.19 31.81 -16.26
CA ALA A 373 8.42 32.54 -16.50
C ALA A 373 9.24 31.93 -17.64
N LEU A 374 9.44 30.62 -17.61
CA LEU A 374 10.24 29.90 -18.61
C LEU A 374 9.68 30.08 -20.02
N PHE A 375 8.38 29.86 -20.20
CA PHE A 375 7.80 29.88 -21.54
C PHE A 375 7.63 31.29 -22.08
N PHE A 376 7.30 32.27 -21.22
CA PHE A 376 7.31 33.68 -21.61
C PHE A 376 8.71 34.10 -22.08
N ALA A 377 9.73 33.87 -21.25
CA ALA A 377 11.11 34.23 -21.59
C ALA A 377 11.60 33.52 -22.85
N ARG A 378 11.22 32.25 -23.05
CA ARG A 378 11.54 31.52 -24.27
C ARG A 378 10.91 32.18 -25.50
N LEU A 379 9.62 32.48 -25.47
CA LEU A 379 8.93 33.12 -26.60
C LEU A 379 9.51 34.51 -26.89
N GLU A 380 9.74 35.30 -25.85
CA GLU A 380 10.33 36.63 -25.94
C GLU A 380 11.74 36.58 -26.57
N SER A 381 12.58 35.61 -26.19
CA SER A 381 13.93 35.44 -26.72
C SER A 381 13.98 35.21 -28.24
N VAL A 382 12.90 34.66 -28.82
CA VAL A 382 12.79 34.36 -30.26
C VAL A 382 11.77 35.24 -30.98
N LEU A 383 11.11 36.17 -30.28
CA LEU A 383 9.93 36.90 -30.76
C LEU A 383 10.18 37.65 -32.06
N HIS A 384 11.37 38.24 -32.21
CA HIS A 384 11.75 39.01 -33.40
C HIS A 384 12.38 38.13 -34.51
N ASN A 385 12.32 36.81 -34.39
CA ASN A 385 12.85 35.87 -35.38
C ASN A 385 11.77 34.87 -35.80
N ALA A 386 11.08 35.20 -36.90
CA ALA A 386 10.01 34.38 -37.48
C ALA A 386 10.41 32.90 -37.69
N ARG A 387 11.65 32.65 -38.14
CA ARG A 387 12.15 31.29 -38.36
C ARG A 387 12.32 30.54 -37.05
N ALA A 388 12.77 31.21 -35.99
CA ALA A 388 12.92 30.62 -34.68
C ALA A 388 11.56 30.34 -34.02
N LEU A 389 10.59 31.26 -34.14
CA LEU A 389 9.20 31.02 -33.71
C LEU A 389 8.55 29.84 -34.45
N GLN A 390 8.76 29.75 -35.77
CA GLN A 390 8.26 28.63 -36.57
C GLN A 390 8.86 27.29 -36.11
N ARG A 391 10.17 27.24 -35.84
CA ARG A 391 10.83 26.06 -35.28
C ARG A 391 10.30 25.69 -33.89
N LEU A 392 10.02 26.69 -33.05
CA LEU A 392 9.42 26.47 -31.74
C LEU A 392 8.02 25.88 -31.87
N LYS A 393 7.19 26.39 -32.79
CA LYS A 393 5.87 25.82 -33.11
C LYS A 393 5.97 24.36 -33.56
N GLU A 394 6.91 24.05 -34.44
CA GLU A 394 7.17 22.67 -34.90
C GLU A 394 7.58 21.77 -33.74
N LYS A 395 8.50 22.23 -32.88
CA LYS A 395 8.94 21.50 -31.69
C LYS A 395 7.79 21.23 -30.71
N ILE A 396 6.92 22.22 -30.46
CA ILE A 396 5.73 22.07 -29.61
C ILE A 396 4.75 21.07 -30.21
N THR A 397 4.51 21.14 -31.53
CA THR A 397 3.62 20.20 -32.21
C THR A 397 4.16 18.76 -32.14
N GLN A 398 5.49 18.62 -32.22
CA GLN A 398 6.17 17.33 -32.15
C GLN A 398 6.03 16.64 -30.78
N THR A 399 5.77 17.39 -29.69
CA THR A 399 5.60 16.80 -28.35
C THR A 399 4.36 15.92 -28.22
N CYS A 400 3.45 15.93 -29.21
CA CYS A 400 2.38 14.93 -29.33
C CYS A 400 2.91 13.48 -29.22
N GLN A 401 4.12 13.24 -29.73
CA GLN A 401 4.76 11.93 -29.65
C GLN A 401 5.20 11.57 -28.23
N ASP A 402 5.60 12.56 -27.44
CA ASP A 402 5.99 12.38 -26.04
C ASP A 402 4.78 11.97 -25.21
N PHE A 403 3.64 12.65 -25.40
CA PHE A 403 2.37 12.29 -24.76
C PHE A 403 1.89 10.88 -25.15
N THR A 404 2.01 10.53 -26.44
CA THR A 404 1.61 9.21 -26.93
C THR A 404 2.48 8.10 -26.33
N SER A 405 3.79 8.35 -26.22
CA SER A 405 4.76 7.42 -25.62
C SER A 405 4.50 7.21 -24.14
N ALA A 406 4.13 8.28 -23.43
CA ALA A 406 3.76 8.27 -22.01
C ALA A 406 2.32 7.76 -21.76
N ARG A 407 1.58 7.37 -22.81
CA ARG A 407 0.21 6.82 -22.75
C ARG A 407 -0.84 7.80 -22.21
N PHE A 408 -0.67 9.09 -22.45
CA PHE A 408 -1.73 10.08 -22.22
C PHE A 408 -2.86 9.89 -23.24
N ASP A 409 -4.11 10.10 -22.80
CA ASP A 409 -5.23 10.15 -23.72
C ASP A 409 -5.20 11.46 -24.50
N LYS A 410 -5.51 11.41 -25.80
CA LYS A 410 -5.44 12.60 -26.65
C LYS A 410 -6.33 13.73 -26.12
N SER A 411 -7.49 13.39 -25.56
CA SER A 411 -8.43 14.38 -25.02
C SER A 411 -7.91 15.13 -23.80
N SER A 412 -6.90 14.61 -23.08
CA SER A 412 -6.39 15.25 -21.85
C SER A 412 -5.49 16.45 -22.14
N PHE A 413 -4.82 16.48 -23.30
CA PHE A 413 -3.84 17.52 -23.63
C PHE A 413 -4.15 18.32 -24.90
N GLU A 414 -5.02 17.83 -25.80
CA GLU A 414 -5.28 18.45 -27.11
C GLU A 414 -5.68 19.93 -27.01
N HIS A 415 -6.62 20.29 -26.14
CA HIS A 415 -7.02 21.68 -25.93
C HIS A 415 -5.86 22.58 -25.45
N HIS A 416 -5.01 22.06 -24.57
CA HIS A 416 -3.87 22.80 -24.03
C HIS A 416 -2.76 22.97 -25.07
N LEU A 417 -2.52 21.95 -25.89
CA LEU A 417 -1.62 22.04 -27.04
C LEU A 417 -2.13 23.09 -28.05
N ASP A 418 -3.41 23.07 -28.40
CA ASP A 418 -4.02 24.05 -29.30
C ASP A 418 -3.87 25.48 -28.75
N THR A 419 -4.04 25.65 -27.44
CA THR A 419 -3.83 26.93 -26.75
C THR A 419 -2.40 27.44 -26.95
N VAL A 420 -1.39 26.59 -26.70
CA VAL A 420 0.02 26.96 -26.88
C VAL A 420 0.34 27.25 -28.34
N VAL A 421 -0.12 26.42 -29.27
CA VAL A 421 0.08 26.64 -30.71
C VAL A 421 -0.52 27.97 -31.16
N ASN A 422 -1.73 28.30 -30.70
CA ASN A 422 -2.39 29.58 -30.97
C ASN A 422 -1.59 30.77 -30.40
N VAL A 423 -1.02 30.65 -29.21
CA VAL A 423 -0.12 31.69 -28.66
C VAL A 423 1.07 31.92 -29.59
N VAL A 424 1.74 30.86 -30.05
CA VAL A 424 2.87 31.00 -30.98
C VAL A 424 2.43 31.59 -32.34
N GLU A 425 1.27 31.19 -32.85
CA GLU A 425 0.70 31.74 -34.10
C GLU A 425 0.39 33.23 -33.98
N GLN A 426 -0.14 33.68 -32.85
CA GLN A 426 -0.41 35.10 -32.63
C GLN A 426 0.88 35.91 -32.50
N CYS A 427 1.92 35.38 -31.86
CA CYS A 427 3.25 36.00 -31.86
C CYS A 427 3.89 36.03 -33.26
N LEU A 428 3.62 35.04 -34.12
CA LEU A 428 4.05 35.05 -35.52
C LEU A 428 3.30 36.10 -36.36
N ALA A 429 2.03 36.30 -36.08
CA ALA A 429 1.21 37.31 -36.77
C ALA A 429 1.58 38.73 -36.33
N ASP A 430 1.90 38.91 -35.04
CA ASP A 430 2.20 40.19 -34.42
C ASP A 430 3.40 40.04 -33.48
N MET A 431 4.60 40.29 -34.02
CA MET A 431 5.91 40.13 -33.35
C MET A 431 6.22 41.29 -32.39
N GLN A 432 5.20 41.77 -31.69
CA GLN A 432 5.29 42.81 -30.67
C GLN A 432 5.28 42.22 -29.26
N GLU A 433 6.12 42.78 -28.40
CA GLU A 433 6.24 42.38 -27.00
C GLU A 433 4.93 42.61 -26.23
N ASP A 434 4.21 43.69 -26.54
CA ASP A 434 2.91 44.00 -25.97
C ASP A 434 1.87 42.92 -26.26
N ARG A 435 1.93 42.28 -27.44
CA ARG A 435 1.01 41.20 -27.79
C ARG A 435 1.27 39.95 -26.95
N LEU A 436 2.54 39.58 -26.79
CA LEU A 436 2.95 38.47 -25.92
C LEU A 436 2.53 38.75 -24.47
N LEU A 437 2.73 39.97 -23.99
CA LEU A 437 2.34 40.41 -22.64
C LEU A 437 0.82 40.33 -22.44
N GLN A 438 0.01 40.74 -23.42
CA GLN A 438 -1.45 40.62 -23.38
C GLN A 438 -1.88 39.15 -23.27
N LEU A 439 -1.30 38.26 -24.07
CA LEU A 439 -1.64 36.83 -24.06
C LEU A 439 -1.32 36.16 -22.72
N PHE A 440 -0.19 36.50 -22.12
CA PHE A 440 0.22 35.93 -20.82
C PHE A 440 -0.46 36.59 -19.62
N ASN A 441 -1.08 37.75 -19.79
CA ASN A 441 -1.92 38.38 -18.78
C ASN A 441 -3.41 38.04 -18.93
N ASP A 442 -3.82 37.36 -20.01
CA ASP A 442 -5.10 36.66 -20.05
C ASP A 442 -5.03 35.37 -19.23
N GLN A 443 -5.79 35.29 -18.14
CA GLN A 443 -5.71 34.19 -17.18
C GLN A 443 -5.95 32.82 -17.83
N THR A 444 -6.95 32.71 -18.70
CA THR A 444 -7.32 31.44 -19.34
C THR A 444 -6.22 30.96 -20.27
N THR A 445 -5.68 31.84 -21.11
CA THR A 445 -4.60 31.53 -22.05
C THR A 445 -3.33 31.15 -21.30
N SER A 446 -2.93 31.98 -20.34
CA SER A 446 -1.70 31.81 -19.57
C SER A 446 -1.71 30.52 -18.74
N ASP A 447 -2.84 30.19 -18.08
CA ASP A 447 -2.98 28.94 -17.34
C ASP A 447 -3.09 27.73 -18.26
N GLY A 448 -3.70 27.87 -19.44
CA GLY A 448 -3.71 26.82 -20.46
C GLY A 448 -2.30 26.46 -20.95
N VAL A 449 -1.44 27.47 -21.12
CA VAL A 449 -0.01 27.28 -21.42
C VAL A 449 0.71 26.57 -20.28
N VAL A 450 0.50 27.00 -19.02
CA VAL A 450 1.10 26.35 -17.84
C VAL A 450 0.69 24.88 -17.76
N GLN A 451 -0.61 24.58 -17.91
CA GLN A 451 -1.12 23.21 -17.84
C GLN A 451 -0.49 22.32 -18.93
N PHE A 452 -0.33 22.84 -20.16
CA PHE A 452 0.39 22.12 -21.21
C PHE A 452 1.81 21.77 -20.79
N LEU A 453 2.56 22.73 -20.23
CA LEU A 453 3.95 22.53 -19.83
C LEU A 453 4.08 21.54 -18.67
N ARG A 454 3.16 21.58 -17.70
CA ARG A 454 3.08 20.59 -16.61
C ARG A 454 2.85 19.18 -17.16
N LEU A 455 1.88 19.03 -18.06
CA LEU A 455 1.61 17.74 -18.70
C LEU A 455 2.82 17.25 -19.52
N LEU A 456 3.50 18.15 -20.26
CA LEU A 456 4.70 17.83 -21.02
C LEU A 456 5.84 17.36 -20.10
N THR A 457 6.01 18.02 -18.97
CA THR A 457 6.98 17.65 -17.94
C THR A 457 6.69 16.25 -17.41
N SER A 458 5.44 15.98 -17.03
CA SER A 458 4.99 14.65 -16.62
C SER A 458 5.24 13.58 -17.69
N ALA A 459 4.91 13.88 -18.95
CA ALA A 459 5.14 12.95 -20.06
C ALA A 459 6.64 12.65 -20.25
N HIS A 460 7.51 13.66 -20.17
CA HIS A 460 8.96 13.48 -20.30
C HIS A 460 9.55 12.66 -19.15
N LEU A 461 9.12 12.94 -17.91
CA LEU A 461 9.50 12.16 -16.73
C LEU A 461 9.12 10.69 -16.91
N GLN A 462 7.88 10.42 -17.31
CA GLN A 462 7.37 9.05 -17.50
C GLN A 462 8.07 8.32 -18.65
N ASN A 463 8.39 8.99 -19.75
CA ASN A 463 9.13 8.40 -20.87
C ASN A 463 10.56 8.01 -20.51
N HIS A 464 11.16 8.68 -19.51
CA HIS A 464 12.53 8.45 -19.05
C HIS A 464 12.56 7.96 -17.60
N ALA A 465 11.55 7.16 -17.21
CA ALA A 465 11.35 6.75 -15.82
C ALA A 465 12.54 6.05 -15.19
N ASP A 466 13.33 5.30 -15.97
CA ASP A 466 14.52 4.58 -15.50
C ASP A 466 15.58 5.52 -14.90
N PHE A 467 15.68 6.74 -15.43
CA PHE A 467 16.58 7.77 -14.92
C PHE A 467 15.95 8.52 -13.74
N PHE A 468 14.74 9.06 -13.94
CA PHE A 468 14.11 9.99 -13.00
C PHE A 468 13.58 9.34 -11.71
N CYS A 469 13.27 8.03 -11.72
CA CYS A 469 12.72 7.36 -10.54
C CYS A 469 13.67 7.38 -9.32
N ASN A 470 14.97 7.60 -9.52
CA ASN A 470 15.97 7.66 -8.45
C ASN A 470 16.07 9.03 -7.78
N PHE A 471 15.42 10.06 -8.31
CA PHE A 471 15.55 11.46 -7.87
C PHE A 471 14.26 12.02 -7.25
N VAL A 472 13.19 11.22 -7.15
CA VAL A 472 11.88 11.66 -6.64
C VAL A 472 11.55 11.01 -5.31
N GLU A 473 11.03 11.79 -4.36
CA GLU A 473 10.56 11.32 -3.06
C GLU A 473 9.07 10.92 -3.10
N ALA A 474 8.76 9.85 -3.85
CA ALA A 474 7.40 9.32 -3.95
C ALA A 474 7.39 7.78 -4.04
N PRO A 475 6.27 7.10 -3.74
CA PRO A 475 6.18 5.64 -3.86
C PRO A 475 6.52 5.11 -5.26
N ASN A 476 6.25 5.91 -6.29
CA ASN A 476 6.69 5.71 -7.66
C ASN A 476 6.57 7.03 -8.45
N LEU A 477 7.20 7.08 -9.63
CA LEU A 477 7.24 8.27 -10.47
C LEU A 477 5.86 8.73 -10.96
N GLN A 478 4.91 7.80 -11.14
CA GLN A 478 3.56 8.13 -11.57
C GLN A 478 2.79 8.92 -10.50
N VAL A 479 2.96 8.56 -9.22
CA VAL A 479 2.37 9.30 -8.09
C VAL A 479 2.98 10.70 -8.01
N TYR A 480 4.31 10.82 -8.15
CA TYR A 480 4.97 12.13 -8.20
C TYR A 480 4.43 13.01 -9.33
N CYS A 481 4.34 12.45 -10.54
CA CYS A 481 3.80 13.18 -11.70
C CYS A 481 2.38 13.70 -11.44
N GLN A 482 1.50 12.88 -10.87
CA GLN A 482 0.10 13.28 -10.64
C GLN A 482 -0.08 14.30 -9.51
N GLN A 483 0.69 14.18 -8.43
CA GLN A 483 0.50 14.98 -7.22
C GLN A 483 1.31 16.27 -7.22
N GLU A 484 2.54 16.24 -7.73
CA GLU A 484 3.48 17.37 -7.66
C GLU A 484 3.59 18.11 -9.01
N VAL A 485 3.53 17.38 -10.13
CA VAL A 485 3.81 17.99 -11.45
C VAL A 485 2.53 18.45 -12.16
N GLU A 486 1.57 17.55 -12.36
CA GLU A 486 0.34 17.78 -13.14
C GLU A 486 -0.64 18.72 -12.42
N ALA A 487 -0.60 18.74 -11.09
CA ALA A 487 -1.44 19.60 -10.27
C ALA A 487 -1.03 21.08 -10.41
N MET A 488 -2.00 21.94 -10.67
CA MET A 488 -1.78 23.39 -10.76
C MET A 488 -1.41 23.97 -9.39
N ALA A 489 -0.65 25.06 -9.41
CA ALA A 489 -0.19 25.77 -8.21
C ALA A 489 0.74 24.96 -7.28
N MET A 490 1.32 23.86 -7.77
CA MET A 490 2.38 23.12 -7.08
C MET A 490 3.76 23.67 -7.46
N GLU A 491 4.63 23.84 -6.47
CA GLU A 491 6.01 24.31 -6.67
C GLU A 491 6.79 23.35 -7.60
N SER A 492 7.70 23.91 -8.40
CA SER A 492 8.52 23.12 -9.32
C SER A 492 9.87 22.80 -8.69
N ASP A 493 10.20 21.53 -8.60
CA ASP A 493 11.48 21.06 -8.09
C ASP A 493 12.51 20.95 -9.22
N HIS A 494 13.79 20.76 -8.87
CA HIS A 494 14.89 20.63 -9.82
C HIS A 494 14.66 19.52 -10.86
N VAL A 495 13.98 18.44 -10.47
CA VAL A 495 13.61 17.33 -11.37
C VAL A 495 12.67 17.80 -12.48
N ASP A 496 11.69 18.65 -12.15
CA ASP A 496 10.72 19.22 -13.10
C ASP A 496 11.40 20.15 -14.09
N ILE A 497 12.30 21.01 -13.57
CA ILE A 497 13.06 21.98 -14.36
C ILE A 497 13.94 21.26 -15.37
N LEU A 498 14.66 20.22 -14.94
CA LEU A 498 15.50 19.41 -15.80
C LEU A 498 14.68 18.68 -16.87
N ALA A 499 13.56 18.07 -16.49
CA ALA A 499 12.69 17.36 -17.41
C ALA A 499 12.12 18.28 -18.49
N LEU A 500 11.61 19.46 -18.10
CA LEU A 500 11.04 20.41 -19.04
C LEU A 500 12.11 21.05 -19.95
N SER A 501 13.29 21.35 -19.41
CA SER A 501 14.46 21.83 -20.16
C SER A 501 14.83 20.84 -21.28
N GLN A 502 14.89 19.54 -20.95
CA GLN A 502 15.18 18.49 -21.94
C GLN A 502 14.05 18.30 -22.96
N ALA A 503 12.79 18.32 -22.51
CA ALA A 503 11.64 18.15 -23.39
C ALA A 503 11.58 19.23 -24.47
N LEU A 504 11.81 20.50 -24.09
CA LEU A 504 11.75 21.66 -24.98
C LEU A 504 13.08 22.01 -25.65
N ASP A 505 14.18 21.36 -25.29
CA ASP A 505 15.54 21.67 -25.76
C ASP A 505 15.92 23.14 -25.47
N ILE A 506 15.74 23.55 -24.21
CA ILE A 506 16.01 24.90 -23.71
C ILE A 506 17.08 24.84 -22.63
N CYS A 507 18.16 25.60 -22.80
CA CYS A 507 19.12 25.82 -21.73
C CYS A 507 18.67 26.99 -20.83
N ILE A 508 18.56 26.70 -19.53
CA ILE A 508 18.05 27.59 -18.49
C ILE A 508 19.21 27.94 -17.54
N HIS A 509 19.37 29.23 -17.24
CA HIS A 509 20.26 29.72 -16.20
C HIS A 509 19.43 30.24 -15.02
N ILE A 510 19.50 29.56 -13.88
CA ILE A 510 18.84 29.95 -12.63
C ILE A 510 19.88 30.63 -11.73
N VAL A 511 19.60 31.88 -11.37
CA VAL A 511 20.36 32.66 -10.41
C VAL A 511 19.62 32.62 -9.09
N SER A 512 20.17 31.95 -8.08
CA SER A 512 19.55 31.83 -6.76
C SER A 512 20.06 32.88 -5.79
N MET A 513 19.12 33.59 -5.17
CA MET A 513 19.37 34.50 -4.04
C MET A 513 19.47 33.75 -2.71
N GLU A 514 19.12 32.47 -2.68
CA GLU A 514 19.19 31.61 -1.50
C GLU A 514 20.62 31.06 -1.30
N GLY A 515 20.93 30.55 -0.11
CA GLY A 515 22.28 30.02 0.22
C GLY A 515 23.22 31.07 0.83
N ASP A 516 24.48 31.13 0.36
CA ASP A 516 25.58 31.95 0.93
C ASP A 516 25.18 33.42 1.11
N GLU A 517 25.56 34.10 2.19
CA GLU A 517 25.24 35.52 2.38
C GLU A 517 25.93 36.45 1.38
N HIS A 518 27.02 36.02 0.73
CA HIS A 518 27.93 36.90 -0.01
C HIS A 518 27.88 36.74 -1.53
N GLN A 519 27.62 35.55 -2.07
CA GLN A 519 27.73 35.27 -3.52
C GLN A 519 26.45 34.64 -4.09
N LEU A 520 26.07 35.03 -5.30
CA LEU A 520 24.96 34.41 -6.03
C LEU A 520 25.30 32.98 -6.45
N ALA A 521 24.35 32.07 -6.27
CA ALA A 521 24.48 30.71 -6.79
C ALA A 521 23.93 30.67 -8.22
N HIS A 522 24.70 30.09 -9.13
CA HIS A 522 24.37 29.98 -10.54
C HIS A 522 24.21 28.51 -10.94
N HIS A 523 23.05 28.16 -11.49
CA HIS A 523 22.74 26.82 -11.97
C HIS A 523 22.39 26.88 -13.45
N ILE A 524 23.12 26.14 -14.29
CA ILE A 524 22.90 26.06 -15.73
C ILE A 524 22.42 24.65 -16.07
N ILE A 525 21.25 24.55 -16.70
CA ILE A 525 20.58 23.29 -17.00
C ILE A 525 20.24 23.25 -18.49
N PRO A 526 20.78 22.29 -19.28
CA PRO A 526 21.78 21.29 -18.90
C PRO A 526 23.19 21.89 -18.71
N GLU A 527 24.02 21.24 -17.90
CA GLU A 527 25.38 21.71 -17.59
C GLU A 527 26.24 21.88 -18.87
N GLY A 528 26.95 23.01 -18.96
CA GLY A 528 27.89 23.29 -20.05
C GLY A 528 27.26 23.83 -21.35
N ALA A 529 25.93 23.99 -21.42
CA ALA A 529 25.26 24.64 -22.54
C ALA A 529 25.15 26.17 -22.34
N GLU A 530 25.09 26.93 -23.44
CA GLU A 530 24.83 28.38 -23.37
C GLU A 530 23.36 28.66 -23.06
N PRO A 531 23.05 29.36 -21.95
CA PRO A 531 21.67 29.62 -21.55
C PRO A 531 20.99 30.62 -22.47
N SER A 532 19.75 30.29 -22.86
CA SER A 532 18.88 31.17 -23.64
C SER A 532 17.81 31.87 -22.80
N VAL A 533 17.60 31.39 -21.58
CA VAL A 533 16.64 31.91 -20.62
C VAL A 533 17.34 32.08 -19.28
N HIS A 534 17.13 33.22 -18.63
CA HIS A 534 17.69 33.54 -17.33
C HIS A 534 16.56 33.79 -16.32
N LEU A 535 16.58 33.06 -15.21
CA LEU A 535 15.57 33.14 -14.16
C LEU A 535 16.21 33.50 -12.83
N LEU A 536 15.54 34.33 -12.04
CA LEU A 536 15.87 34.62 -10.64
C LEU A 536 15.05 33.70 -9.74
N TYR A 537 15.70 32.99 -8.84
CA TYR A 537 15.06 32.20 -7.79
C TYR A 537 15.24 32.87 -6.43
N GLN A 538 14.13 33.21 -5.77
CA GLN A 538 14.12 33.83 -4.45
C GLN A 538 12.86 33.43 -3.70
N THR A 539 13.00 32.90 -2.47
CA THR A 539 11.88 32.54 -1.58
C THR A 539 10.83 31.65 -2.27
N SER A 540 11.29 30.53 -2.85
CA SER A 540 10.45 29.59 -3.62
C SER A 540 9.72 30.22 -4.83
N HIS A 541 10.25 31.31 -5.40
CA HIS A 541 9.59 32.03 -6.49
C HIS A 541 10.56 32.34 -7.65
N TYR A 542 10.03 32.30 -8.88
CA TYR A 542 10.79 32.53 -10.12
C TYR A 542 10.37 33.82 -10.84
N ASN A 543 11.35 34.68 -11.11
CA ASN A 543 11.22 35.86 -11.97
C ASN A 543 12.12 35.74 -13.21
N ILE A 544 11.91 36.56 -14.23
CA ILE A 544 12.72 36.55 -15.46
C ILE A 544 13.80 37.61 -15.38
N LEU A 545 15.05 37.25 -15.63
CA LEU A 545 16.20 38.16 -15.67
C LEU A 545 16.65 38.44 -17.10
N TYR A 546 17.19 39.64 -17.32
CA TYR A 546 17.80 40.02 -18.60
C TYR A 546 19.26 40.41 -18.37
N PRO A 547 20.22 39.66 -18.95
CA PRO A 547 21.64 39.97 -18.82
C PRO A 547 21.95 41.37 -19.35
N ARG A 548 22.94 42.05 -18.75
CA ARG A 548 23.50 43.25 -19.37
C ARG A 548 24.17 42.87 -20.70
N PRO A 549 24.08 43.71 -21.75
CA PRO A 549 24.85 43.53 -22.97
C PRO A 549 26.34 43.45 -22.62
N GLN A 550 27.00 42.37 -23.02
CA GLN A 550 28.47 42.30 -22.95
C GLN A 550 29.03 43.24 -24.03
N HIS A 551 29.83 44.21 -23.61
CA HIS A 551 30.50 45.17 -24.50
C HIS A 551 31.67 44.55 -25.26
#